data_AF-A0A6B3EXE0-F1
#
_entry.id   AF-A0A6B3EXE0-F1
#
_cell.length_a   1.000
_cell.length_b   1.000
_cell.length_c   1.000
_cell.angle_alpha   90.00
_cell.angle_beta   90.00
_cell.angle_gamma   90.00
#
_symmetry.space_group_name_H-M   'P 1'
#
loop_
_entity.id
_entity.type
_entity.pdbx_description
1 polymer ?
#
loop_
_entity_poly.entity_id
_entity_poly.type
_entity_poly.pdbx_seq_one_letter_code
_entity_poly.pdbx_strand_id
1 'polypeptide(L)' 'QNISGFMVGRAYEAGGIAKHGAKMVTAVATTRVPKLTVVVGGSYGAGNYSMCGRAYGPRFLWMWPNAKISVMGGEQA' A
#
# COMPACT_ATOMS: atom_id res chain seq x y z
N GLN A 1 -8.29 0.24 -1.77
CA GLN A 1 -6.95 0.44 -2.35
C GLN A 1 -7.10 0.78 -3.82
N ASN A 2 -6.57 1.93 -4.20
CA ASN A 2 -6.31 2.35 -5.57
C ASN A 2 -5.05 3.23 -5.55
N ILE A 3 -3.88 2.61 -5.55
CA ILE A 3 -2.58 3.22 -5.24
C ILE A 3 -1.52 2.72 -6.22
N SER A 4 -0.65 3.63 -6.69
CA SER A 4 0.49 3.33 -7.57
C SER A 4 1.81 3.04 -6.84
N GLY A 5 1.88 3.35 -5.54
CA GLY A 5 3.10 3.30 -4.74
C GLY A 5 3.27 4.58 -3.93
N PHE A 6 4.47 4.81 -3.40
CA PHE A 6 4.84 6.10 -2.82
C PHE A 6 5.36 7.04 -3.90
N MET A 7 5.23 8.34 -3.65
CA MET A 7 5.79 9.35 -4.51
C MET A 7 7.31 9.31 -4.46
N VAL A 8 7.95 9.38 -5.63
CA VAL A 8 9.40 9.40 -5.79
C VAL A 8 9.87 10.79 -6.20
N GLY A 9 11.09 11.15 -5.85
CA GLY A 9 11.72 12.41 -6.26
C GLY A 9 12.52 13.06 -5.14
N ARG A 10 13.56 13.82 -5.51
CA ARG A 10 14.53 14.40 -4.55
C ARG A 10 13.88 15.18 -3.41
N ALA A 11 12.84 15.97 -3.71
CA ALA A 11 12.14 16.75 -2.70
C ALA A 11 11.42 15.86 -1.66
N TYR A 12 10.83 14.75 -2.10
CA TYR A 12 10.12 13.80 -1.22
C TYR A 12 11.09 12.95 -0.40
N GLU A 13 12.22 12.56 -1.01
CA GLU A 13 13.31 11.89 -0.29
C GLU A 13 13.88 12.79 0.81
N ALA A 14 14.21 14.05 0.49
CA ALA A 14 14.67 15.04 1.46
C ALA A 14 13.60 15.35 2.53
N GLY A 15 12.33 15.31 2.15
CA GLY A 15 11.18 15.42 3.05
C GLY A 15 10.93 14.17 3.91
N GLY A 16 11.73 13.12 3.77
CA GLY A 16 11.66 11.92 4.61
C GLY A 16 10.53 10.96 4.25
N ILE A 17 10.14 10.88 2.97
CA ILE A 17 9.05 10.00 2.50
C ILE A 17 9.24 8.54 2.97
N ALA A 18 10.48 8.03 2.99
CA ALA A 18 10.79 6.71 3.51
C ALA A 18 10.44 6.56 5.01
N LYS A 19 10.79 7.55 5.83
CA LYS A 19 10.47 7.56 7.27
C LYS A 19 8.97 7.69 7.50
N HIS A 20 8.29 8.52 6.73
CA HIS A 20 6.84 8.69 6.82
C HIS A 20 6.09 7.43 6.36
N GLY A 21 6.53 6.80 5.27
CA GLY A 21 6.00 5.53 4.79
C GLY A 21 6.20 4.41 5.82
N ALA A 22 7.38 4.30 6.43
CA ALA A 22 7.65 3.35 7.50
C ALA A 22 6.67 3.50 8.68
N LYS A 23 6.37 4.74 9.11
CA LYS A 23 5.37 4.99 10.16
C LYS A 23 3.98 4.46 9.80
N MET A 24 3.55 4.63 8.55
CA MET A 24 2.27 4.12 8.07
C MET A 24 2.25 2.59 8.10
N VAL A 25 3.30 1.94 7.60
CA VAL A 25 3.45 0.48 7.64
C VAL A 25 3.43 -0.02 9.09
N THR A 26 4.16 0.62 10.00
CA THR A 26 4.16 0.28 11.43
C THR A 26 2.78 0.41 12.05
N ALA A 27 2.04 1.50 11.78
CA ALA A 27 0.70 1.68 12.30
C ALA A 27 -0.25 0.56 11.83
N VAL A 28 -0.18 0.21 10.55
CA VAL A 28 -0.97 -0.87 9.96
C VAL A 28 -0.59 -2.25 10.50
N ALA A 29 0.70 -2.49 10.73
CA ALA A 29 1.20 -3.74 11.27
C ALA A 29 0.85 -3.95 12.75
N THR A 30 0.83 -2.88 13.54
CA THR A 30 0.72 -2.95 15.02
C THR A 30 -0.68 -2.70 15.56
N THR A 31 -1.58 -2.11 14.77
CA THR A 31 -2.95 -1.86 15.22
C THR A 31 -3.71 -3.17 15.49
N ARG A 32 -4.47 -3.19 16.59
CA ARG A 32 -5.22 -4.36 17.08
C ARG A 32 -6.68 -4.38 16.61
N VAL A 33 -7.15 -3.28 16.03
CA VAL A 33 -8.54 -3.20 15.55
C VAL A 33 -8.73 -4.06 14.29
N PRO A 34 -9.95 -4.56 14.02
CA PRO A 34 -10.27 -5.21 12.76
C PRO A 34 -9.96 -4.29 11.56
N LYS A 35 -9.17 -4.80 10.61
CA LYS A 35 -8.85 -4.11 9.35
C LYS A 35 -9.64 -4.72 8.21
N LEU A 36 -10.35 -3.90 7.44
CA LEU A 36 -11.12 -4.32 6.27
C LEU A 36 -10.51 -3.67 5.02
N THR A 37 -10.13 -4.48 4.05
CA THR A 37 -9.48 -4.00 2.83
C THR A 37 -10.33 -4.32 1.62
N VAL A 38 -10.63 -3.30 0.79
CA VAL A 38 -11.25 -3.49 -0.53
C VAL A 38 -10.30 -2.92 -1.57
N VAL A 39 -9.85 -3.73 -2.52
CA VAL A 39 -9.05 -3.27 -3.68
C VAL A 39 -10.01 -2.96 -4.82
N VAL A 40 -10.06 -1.69 -5.22
CA VAL A 40 -11.02 -1.18 -6.22
C VAL A 40 -10.34 -0.82 -7.55
N GLY A 41 -9.01 -0.91 -7.60
CA GLY A 41 -8.19 -0.57 -8.76
C GLY A 41 -6.76 -1.06 -8.58
N GLY A 42 -5.78 -0.17 -8.70
CA GLY A 42 -4.37 -0.51 -8.55
C GLY A 42 -3.93 -0.74 -7.11
N SER A 43 -3.00 -1.65 -6.89
CA SER A 43 -2.36 -1.86 -5.60
C SER A 43 -0.95 -2.37 -5.80
N TYR A 44 0.02 -1.45 -5.77
CA TYR A 44 1.39 -1.75 -6.18
C TYR A 44 2.43 -1.52 -5.08
N GLY A 45 3.42 -2.42 -5.02
CA GLY A 45 4.65 -2.29 -4.23
C GLY A 45 4.44 -1.89 -2.77
N ALA A 46 5.27 -0.96 -2.30
CA ALA A 46 5.22 -0.43 -0.92
C ALA A 46 3.88 0.25 -0.57
N GLY A 47 3.10 0.67 -1.57
CA GLY A 47 1.74 1.15 -1.36
C GLY A 47 0.83 0.03 -0.84
N ASN A 48 0.88 -1.17 -1.44
CA ASN A 48 0.09 -2.32 -0.98
C ASN A 48 0.38 -2.63 0.50
N TYR A 49 1.65 -2.54 0.89
CA TYR A 49 2.07 -2.77 2.27
C TYR A 49 1.45 -1.74 3.21
N SER A 50 1.56 -0.47 2.84
CA SER A 50 1.10 0.66 3.65
C SER A 50 -0.41 0.78 3.73
N MET A 51 -1.16 0.13 2.84
CA MET A 51 -2.62 0.16 2.80
C MET A 51 -3.26 -1.16 3.26
N CYS A 52 -2.57 -1.93 4.11
CA CYS A 52 -3.05 -3.20 4.65
C CYS A 52 -3.35 -4.25 3.59
N GLY A 53 -2.37 -4.52 2.73
CA GLY A 53 -2.35 -5.69 1.84
C GLY A 53 -2.36 -7.02 2.62
N ARG A 54 -2.42 -8.13 1.89
CA ARG A 54 -2.59 -9.49 2.48
C ARG A 54 -1.61 -9.80 3.61
N ALA A 55 -0.34 -9.40 3.45
CA ALA A 55 0.72 -9.66 4.43
C ALA A 55 0.52 -8.93 5.78
N TYR A 56 -0.33 -7.90 5.83
CA TYR A 56 -0.54 -7.07 7.02
C TYR A 56 -1.83 -7.43 7.77
N GLY A 57 -2.38 -8.61 7.52
CA GLY A 57 -3.46 -9.21 8.31
C GLY A 57 -4.79 -8.45 8.31
N PRO A 58 -5.37 -8.06 7.16
CA PRO A 58 -6.77 -7.65 7.11
C PRO A 58 -7.68 -8.83 7.50
N ARG A 59 -8.76 -8.55 8.25
CA ARG A 59 -9.80 -9.55 8.57
C ARG A 59 -10.46 -10.07 7.31
N PHE A 60 -10.77 -9.15 6.42
CA PHE A 60 -11.28 -9.46 5.09
C PHE A 60 -10.56 -8.59 4.07
N LEU A 61 -10.22 -9.22 2.94
CA LEU A 61 -9.68 -8.54 1.78
C LEU A 61 -10.53 -8.94 0.57
N TRP A 62 -11.18 -7.95 -0.03
CA TRP A 62 -11.94 -8.09 -1.26
C TRP A 62 -11.23 -7.41 -2.41
N MET A 63 -11.50 -7.92 -3.61
CA MET A 63 -10.99 -7.35 -4.85
C MET A 63 -12.16 -7.18 -5.80
N TRP A 64 -12.29 -6.00 -6.40
CA TRP A 64 -13.17 -5.82 -7.53
C TRP A 64 -12.62 -6.53 -8.78
N PRO A 65 -13.47 -6.90 -9.75
CA PRO A 65 -13.03 -7.61 -10.96
C PRO A 65 -11.95 -6.85 -11.76
N ASN A 66 -11.93 -5.53 -11.68
CA ASN A 66 -10.95 -4.67 -12.35
C ASN A 66 -9.66 -4.44 -11.55
N ALA A 67 -9.54 -5.00 -10.34
CA ALA A 67 -8.41 -4.75 -9.45
C ALA A 67 -7.12 -5.42 -9.96
N LYS A 68 -5.98 -4.74 -9.76
CA LYS A 68 -4.65 -5.23 -10.13
C LYS A 68 -3.69 -5.12 -8.94
N ILE A 69 -3.03 -6.23 -8.60
CA ILE A 69 -1.96 -6.28 -7.60
C ILE A 69 -0.69 -6.78 -8.27
N SER A 70 0.42 -6.05 -8.11
CA SER A 70 1.73 -6.41 -8.63
C SER A 70 2.83 -5.69 -7.83
N VAL A 71 4.09 -6.05 -8.05
CA VAL A 71 5.25 -5.33 -7.49
C VAL A 71 5.27 -3.87 -7.96
N MET A 72 4.91 -3.63 -9.22
CA MET A 72 4.83 -2.31 -9.86
C MET A 72 3.82 -2.32 -11.01
N GLY A 73 3.46 -1.14 -11.52
CA GLY A 73 2.62 -1.02 -12.72
C GLY A 73 3.36 -1.55 -13.95
N GLY A 74 2.61 -1.95 -14.99
CA GLY A 74 3.18 -2.68 -16.14
C GLY A 74 4.21 -1.90 -16.95
N GLU A 75 4.08 -0.57 -17.04
CA GLU A 75 5.06 0.29 -17.71
C GLU A 75 6.32 0.53 -16.87
N GLN A 76 6.21 0.37 -15.56
CA GLN A 76 7.29 0.59 -14.60
C GLN A 76 8.06 -0.71 -14.27
N ALA A 77 7.58 -1.85 -14.77
CA ALA A 77 8.14 -3.18 -14.51
C ALA A 77 9.35 -3.50 -15.37
#